data_AF-A0A9X2H8Y3-F1
#
_entry.id   AF-A0A9X2H8Y3-F1
#
_cell.length_a   1.000
_cell.length_b   1.000
_cell.length_c   1.000
_cell.angle_alpha   90.00
_cell.angle_beta   90.00
_cell.angle_gamma   90.00
#
_symmetry.space_group_name_H-M   'P 1'
#
loop_
_entity.id
_entity.type
_entity.pdbx_description
1 polymer ?
#
loop_
_entity_poly.entity_id
_entity_poly.type
_entity_poly.pdbx_seq_one_letter_code
_entity_poly.pdbx_strand_id
1 'polypeptide(L)'
;MPLLLALAVFSLLPLVESNRWWIRFLDFPRIQVTIALLLVLALYVILGGWRGRFGLATIVLSIIALSYQAYRLYPYTPLVEPMALRITTCPADARLAVMVANVKRTNRRADALLRIIEQAEPDLLLVLETDEWWDRQLAPLDKRFGFNAQHIPTDAEYYGMHLFSRYPLIDAQVKFLFGADTPTIFSGVRLPKGEVIQFVGLHPRPPQSWSRPTTMRDGHLATAALAAADSDAASVIAGDFNSVPWERITRRVMRLGQLLDPRVGRGTYPTYDAQSWILSWPLDQVLYQARFGLLGYDTLPEFGSDHYPILAELCYSPAMADRQSAPAHEEGDREEARTAIEAARQLER
;
A
#
# COMPACT_ATOMS: atom_id res chain seq x y z
N MET A 1 2.59 -31.55 -16.80
CA MET A 1 2.92 -31.88 -15.40
C MET A 1 3.95 -30.90 -14.81
N PRO A 2 5.17 -30.70 -15.36
CA PRO A 2 6.20 -29.88 -14.69
C PRO A 2 5.80 -28.42 -14.45
N LEU A 3 5.22 -27.76 -15.46
CA LEU A 3 4.74 -26.38 -15.34
C LEU A 3 3.64 -26.23 -14.28
N LEU A 4 2.68 -27.16 -14.25
CA LEU A 4 1.58 -27.15 -13.28
C LEU A 4 2.09 -27.29 -11.84
N LEU A 5 3.03 -28.22 -11.62
CA LEU A 5 3.70 -28.39 -10.33
C LEU A 5 4.47 -27.13 -9.93
N ALA A 6 5.22 -26.52 -10.86
CA ALA A 6 5.96 -25.29 -10.59
C ALA A 6 5.02 -24.15 -10.15
N LEU A 7 3.91 -23.93 -10.86
CA LEU A 7 2.92 -22.90 -10.50
C LEU A 7 2.27 -23.16 -9.13
N ALA A 8 1.96 -24.42 -8.82
CA ALA A 8 1.38 -24.80 -7.54
C ALA A 8 2.37 -24.59 -6.38
N VAL A 9 3.64 -24.99 -6.56
CA VAL A 9 4.71 -24.77 -5.58
C VAL A 9 4.96 -23.27 -5.38
N PHE A 10 5.06 -22.49 -6.46
CA PHE A 10 5.25 -21.04 -6.38
C PHE A 10 4.10 -20.34 -5.65
N SER A 11 2.86 -20.82 -5.82
CA SER A 11 1.70 -20.28 -5.11
C SER A 11 1.77 -20.51 -3.60
N LEU A 12 2.38 -21.62 -3.16
CA LEU A 12 2.44 -22.02 -1.75
C LEU A 12 3.72 -21.56 -1.06
N LEU A 13 4.77 -21.24 -1.80
CA LEU A 13 6.06 -20.87 -1.23
C LEU A 13 6.03 -19.63 -0.31
N PRO A 14 5.18 -18.61 -0.54
CA PRO A 14 5.00 -17.50 0.39
C PRO A 14 4.50 -17.88 1.79
N LEU A 15 4.03 -19.12 2.01
CA LEU A 15 3.73 -19.65 3.35
C LEU A 15 4.99 -19.80 4.22
N VAL A 16 6.16 -19.92 3.61
CA VAL A 16 7.42 -19.96 4.35
C VAL A 16 7.70 -18.58 4.92
N GLU A 17 7.73 -18.48 6.24
CA GLU A 17 7.96 -17.22 6.96
C GLU A 17 9.40 -16.73 6.81
N SER A 18 9.67 -16.03 5.71
CA SER A 18 11.01 -15.59 5.36
C SER A 18 10.97 -14.24 4.66
N ASN A 19 11.85 -13.34 5.08
CA ASN A 19 12.04 -12.01 4.48
C ASN A 19 12.94 -12.05 3.23
N ARG A 20 13.24 -13.25 2.70
CA ARG A 20 14.00 -13.39 1.45
C ARG A 20 13.19 -12.79 0.31
N TRP A 21 13.79 -11.81 -0.38
CA TRP A 21 13.14 -11.03 -1.44
C TRP A 21 12.46 -11.91 -2.50
N TRP A 22 13.10 -13.00 -2.94
CA TRP A 22 12.58 -13.86 -4.01
C TRP A 22 11.37 -14.71 -3.57
N ILE A 23 11.23 -14.99 -2.27
CA ILE A 23 10.02 -15.64 -1.73
C ILE A 23 8.89 -14.61 -1.68
N ARG A 24 9.18 -13.39 -1.20
CA ARG A 24 8.20 -12.30 -1.08
C ARG A 24 7.73 -11.80 -2.45
N PHE A 25 8.60 -11.81 -3.46
CA PHE A 25 8.24 -11.44 -4.83
C PHE A 25 7.10 -12.30 -5.40
N LEU A 26 6.97 -13.56 -4.95
CA LEU A 26 5.88 -14.45 -5.36
C LEU A 26 4.51 -14.04 -4.80
N ASP A 27 4.46 -13.13 -3.82
CA ASP A 27 3.19 -12.52 -3.39
C ASP A 27 2.65 -11.53 -4.45
N PHE A 28 3.45 -10.97 -5.36
CA PHE A 28 3.00 -9.93 -6.28
C PHE A 28 2.10 -10.47 -7.41
N PRO A 29 2.50 -11.49 -8.20
CA PRO A 29 1.76 -11.91 -9.39
C PRO A 29 0.61 -12.89 -9.08
N ARG A 30 -0.06 -12.77 -7.92
CA ARG A 30 -1.07 -13.78 -7.49
C ARG A 30 -2.23 -13.95 -8.46
N ILE A 31 -2.71 -12.85 -9.06
CA ILE A 31 -3.81 -12.90 -10.04
C ILE A 31 -3.35 -13.64 -11.30
N GLN A 32 -2.18 -13.29 -11.81
CA GLN A 32 -1.59 -13.86 -13.02
C GLN A 32 -1.27 -15.34 -12.82
N VAL A 33 -0.69 -15.71 -11.67
CA VAL A 33 -0.44 -17.11 -11.29
C VAL A 33 -1.75 -17.87 -11.15
N THR A 34 -2.81 -17.27 -10.59
CA THR A 34 -4.12 -17.93 -10.48
C THR A 34 -4.71 -18.24 -11.85
N ILE A 35 -4.69 -17.28 -12.78
CA ILE A 35 -5.16 -17.47 -14.16
C ILE A 35 -4.33 -18.56 -14.86
N ALA A 36 -3.00 -18.47 -14.78
CA ALA A 36 -2.12 -19.47 -15.37
C ALA A 36 -2.37 -20.87 -14.78
N LEU A 37 -2.55 -20.97 -13.46
CA LEU A 37 -2.81 -22.21 -12.76
C LEU A 37 -4.14 -22.84 -13.19
N LEU A 38 -5.21 -22.03 -13.35
CA LEU A 38 -6.50 -22.48 -13.87
C LEU A 38 -6.38 -23.03 -15.31
N LEU A 39 -5.75 -22.26 -16.21
CA LEU A 39 -5.62 -22.63 -17.62
C LEU A 39 -4.77 -23.91 -17.80
N VAL A 40 -3.63 -23.98 -17.11
CA VAL A 40 -2.72 -25.13 -17.18
C VAL A 40 -3.33 -26.36 -16.52
N LEU A 41 -4.08 -26.21 -15.42
CA LEU A 41 -4.81 -27.31 -14.80
C LEU A 41 -5.91 -27.85 -15.73
N ALA A 42 -6.70 -26.97 -16.34
CA ALA A 42 -7.74 -27.37 -17.30
C ALA A 42 -7.14 -28.14 -18.48
N LEU A 43 -6.08 -27.60 -19.09
CA LEU A 43 -5.35 -28.27 -20.17
C LEU A 43 -4.79 -29.63 -19.73
N TYR A 44 -4.21 -29.71 -18.53
CA TYR A 44 -3.67 -30.95 -17.98
C TYR A 44 -4.74 -32.04 -17.82
N VAL A 45 -5.94 -31.67 -17.37
CA VAL A 45 -7.08 -32.59 -17.24
C VAL A 45 -7.60 -33.03 -18.61
N ILE A 46 -7.77 -32.10 -19.55
CA ILE A 46 -8.24 -32.38 -20.93
C ILE A 46 -7.30 -33.35 -21.64
N LEU A 47 -5.99 -33.18 -21.50
CA LEU A 47 -4.97 -34.07 -22.09
C LEU A 47 -4.85 -35.43 -21.37
N GLY A 48 -5.72 -35.73 -20.41
CA GLY A 48 -5.72 -37.02 -19.71
C GLY A 48 -4.60 -37.18 -18.68
N GLY A 49 -4.01 -36.08 -18.20
CA GLY A 49 -2.89 -36.09 -17.25
C GLY A 49 -3.20 -36.79 -15.93
N TRP A 50 -4.48 -36.91 -15.57
CA TRP A 50 -4.95 -37.67 -14.41
C TRP A 50 -4.65 -39.18 -14.47
N ARG A 51 -4.42 -39.75 -15.66
CA ARG A 51 -4.10 -41.17 -15.86
C ARG A 51 -2.66 -41.53 -15.54
N GLY A 52 -1.77 -40.54 -15.40
CA GLY A 52 -0.36 -40.77 -15.09
C GLY A 52 -0.13 -41.18 -13.62
N ARG A 53 1.04 -41.77 -13.33
CA ARG A 53 1.42 -42.27 -11.99
C ARG A 53 1.31 -41.22 -10.87
N PHE A 54 1.49 -39.93 -11.21
CA PHE A 54 1.38 -38.79 -10.30
C PHE A 54 0.24 -37.82 -10.69
N GLY A 55 -0.67 -38.26 -11.56
CA GLY A 55 -1.72 -37.44 -12.17
C GLY A 55 -2.66 -36.81 -11.15
N LEU A 56 -3.27 -37.65 -10.32
CA LEU A 56 -4.19 -37.22 -9.28
C LEU A 56 -3.52 -36.34 -8.22
N ALA A 57 -2.32 -36.71 -7.76
CA ALA A 57 -1.57 -35.92 -6.78
C ALA A 57 -1.27 -34.50 -7.29
N THR A 58 -0.91 -34.36 -8.58
CA THR A 58 -0.68 -33.06 -9.22
C THR A 58 -1.95 -32.20 -9.23
N ILE A 59 -3.10 -32.82 -9.53
CA ILE A 59 -4.40 -32.14 -9.52
C ILE A 59 -4.75 -31.67 -8.10
N VAL A 60 -4.62 -32.54 -7.10
CA VAL A 60 -4.90 -32.21 -5.69
C VAL A 60 -4.01 -31.04 -5.22
N LEU A 61 -2.71 -31.08 -5.50
CA LEU A 61 -1.79 -29.99 -5.15
C LEU A 61 -2.19 -28.67 -5.83
N SER A 62 -2.61 -28.74 -7.09
CA SER A 62 -3.07 -27.56 -7.84
C SER A 62 -4.35 -26.98 -7.28
N ILE A 63 -5.29 -27.83 -6.84
CA ILE A 63 -6.52 -27.40 -6.15
C ILE A 63 -6.17 -26.74 -4.81
N ILE A 64 -5.26 -27.30 -4.02
CA ILE A 64 -4.79 -26.68 -2.77
C ILE A 64 -4.19 -25.29 -3.05
N ALA A 65 -3.33 -25.17 -4.07
CA ALA A 65 -2.76 -23.90 -4.47
C ALA A 65 -3.83 -22.89 -4.93
N LEU A 66 -4.81 -23.32 -5.73
CA LEU A 66 -5.94 -22.46 -6.15
C LEU A 66 -6.78 -22.00 -4.95
N SER A 67 -7.11 -22.90 -4.03
CA SER A 67 -7.85 -22.55 -2.80
C SER A 67 -7.09 -21.53 -1.96
N TYR A 68 -5.77 -21.66 -1.86
CA TYR A 68 -4.94 -20.69 -1.16
C TYR A 68 -4.90 -19.33 -1.86
N GLN A 69 -4.76 -19.31 -3.19
CA GLN A 69 -4.83 -18.06 -3.97
C GLN A 69 -6.20 -17.39 -3.84
N ALA A 70 -7.28 -18.18 -3.94
CA ALA A 70 -8.65 -17.70 -3.75
C ALA A 70 -8.82 -17.10 -2.36
N TYR A 71 -8.37 -17.78 -1.30
CA TYR A 71 -8.42 -17.24 0.07
C TYR A 71 -7.69 -15.90 0.22
N ARG A 72 -6.53 -15.73 -0.44
CA ARG A 72 -5.76 -14.47 -0.37
C ARG A 72 -6.36 -13.34 -1.19
N LEU A 73 -7.02 -13.65 -2.30
CA LEU A 73 -7.61 -12.65 -3.21
C LEU A 73 -9.07 -12.34 -2.90
N TYR A 74 -9.80 -13.24 -2.22
CA TYR A 74 -11.22 -13.13 -1.90
C TYR A 74 -11.62 -11.78 -1.25
N PRO A 75 -10.86 -11.24 -0.25
CA PRO A 75 -11.18 -9.94 0.33
C PRO A 75 -11.24 -8.79 -0.66
N TYR A 76 -10.52 -8.88 -1.79
CA TYR A 76 -10.42 -7.82 -2.80
C TYR A 76 -11.36 -8.06 -3.98
N THR A 77 -12.44 -8.81 -3.74
CA THR A 77 -13.52 -9.03 -4.70
C THR A 77 -14.81 -8.34 -4.24
N PRO A 78 -15.73 -8.01 -5.15
CA PRO A 78 -17.06 -7.49 -4.79
C PRO A 78 -17.96 -8.49 -4.04
N LEU A 79 -17.50 -9.72 -3.79
CA LEU A 79 -18.25 -10.76 -3.08
C LEU A 79 -18.18 -10.61 -1.56
N VAL A 80 -17.27 -9.77 -1.07
CA VAL A 80 -17.05 -9.51 0.36
C VAL A 80 -17.71 -8.20 0.74
N GLU A 81 -18.32 -8.15 1.93
CA GLU A 81 -18.85 -6.89 2.45
C GLU A 81 -17.72 -5.85 2.59
N PRO A 82 -17.93 -4.61 2.13
CA PRO A 82 -16.88 -3.61 2.20
C PRO A 82 -16.42 -3.32 3.62
N MET A 83 -15.10 -3.44 3.87
CA MET A 83 -14.51 -3.18 5.19
C MET A 83 -14.69 -1.72 5.62
N ALA A 84 -14.44 -0.79 4.69
CA ALA A 84 -14.76 0.61 4.88
C ALA A 84 -16.13 0.93 4.29
N LEU A 85 -17.03 1.50 5.09
CA LEU A 85 -18.38 1.84 4.65
C LEU A 85 -18.36 3.08 3.75
N ARG A 86 -19.05 2.96 2.60
CA ARG A 86 -19.28 4.10 1.72
C ARG A 86 -20.39 4.97 2.29
N ILE A 87 -20.14 6.27 2.38
CA ILE A 87 -21.13 7.27 2.77
C ILE A 87 -21.33 8.26 1.61
N THR A 88 -22.47 8.92 1.58
CA THR A 88 -22.83 9.88 0.52
C THR A 88 -22.88 11.32 1.01
N THR A 89 -22.91 11.52 2.33
CA THR A 89 -23.00 12.84 2.95
C THR A 89 -21.84 13.04 3.91
N CYS A 90 -21.20 14.20 3.81
CA CYS A 90 -20.18 14.64 4.73
C CYS A 90 -20.16 16.18 4.79
N PRO A 91 -20.14 16.77 6.00
CA PRO A 91 -19.88 18.21 6.17
C PRO A 91 -18.58 18.61 5.48
N ALA A 92 -18.58 19.73 4.76
CA ALA A 92 -17.42 20.15 3.97
C ALA A 92 -16.15 20.34 4.82
N ASP A 93 -16.32 20.81 6.05
CA ASP A 93 -15.28 21.04 7.05
C ASP A 93 -14.79 19.77 7.77
N ALA A 94 -15.36 18.61 7.42
CA ALA A 94 -14.93 17.29 7.87
C ALA A 94 -14.42 16.41 6.72
N ARG A 95 -14.42 16.93 5.48
CA ARG A 95 -13.89 16.20 4.32
C ARG A 95 -12.37 16.27 4.30
N LEU A 96 -11.77 15.19 3.83
CA LEU A 96 -10.33 15.07 3.65
C LEU A 96 -10.05 14.24 2.39
N ALA A 97 -9.58 14.89 1.34
CA ALA A 97 -9.07 14.25 0.15
C ALA A 97 -7.55 14.01 0.26
N VAL A 98 -7.13 12.74 0.24
CA VAL A 98 -5.73 12.32 0.35
C VAL A 98 -5.28 11.71 -0.98
N MET A 99 -4.31 12.35 -1.63
CA MET A 99 -3.72 11.88 -2.87
C MET A 99 -2.27 11.43 -2.64
N VAL A 100 -1.90 10.29 -3.22
CA VAL A 100 -0.52 9.80 -3.27
C VAL A 100 -0.09 9.68 -4.73
N ALA A 101 1.11 10.16 -5.04
CA ALA A 101 1.71 10.04 -6.37
C ALA A 101 3.20 9.69 -6.26
N ASN A 102 3.57 8.46 -6.63
CA ASN A 102 4.96 8.15 -6.92
C ASN A 102 5.31 8.69 -8.32
N VAL A 103 6.23 9.65 -8.38
CA VAL A 103 6.53 10.35 -9.64
C VAL A 103 7.48 9.60 -10.55
N LYS A 104 8.18 8.60 -10.03
CA LYS A 104 9.38 8.01 -10.62
C LYS A 104 10.43 9.09 -10.88
N ARG A 105 11.53 9.10 -10.12
CA ARG A 105 12.53 10.18 -10.17
C ARG A 105 12.93 10.64 -11.58
N THR A 106 13.03 9.71 -12.54
CA THR A 106 13.47 9.98 -13.92
C THR A 106 12.37 10.54 -14.85
N ASN A 107 11.10 10.48 -14.44
CA ASN A 107 9.99 11.06 -15.18
C ASN A 107 10.10 12.59 -15.22
N ARG A 108 9.77 13.18 -16.38
CA ARG A 108 9.84 14.63 -16.61
C ARG A 108 8.49 15.25 -17.00
N ARG A 109 7.39 14.52 -16.81
CA ARG A 109 6.02 14.93 -17.15
C ARG A 109 5.28 15.60 -15.99
N ALA A 110 5.91 16.61 -15.37
CA ALA A 110 5.33 17.31 -14.24
C ALA A 110 4.04 18.07 -14.60
N ASP A 111 3.93 18.57 -15.83
CA ASP A 111 2.74 19.25 -16.34
C ASP A 111 1.49 18.36 -16.29
N ALA A 112 1.65 17.06 -16.59
CA ALA A 112 0.58 16.09 -16.55
C ALA A 112 0.14 15.81 -15.11
N LEU A 113 1.08 15.66 -14.18
CA LEU A 113 0.77 15.50 -12.76
C LEU A 113 0.05 16.74 -12.20
N LEU A 114 0.53 17.95 -12.52
CA LEU A 114 -0.07 19.19 -12.05
C LEU A 114 -1.53 19.34 -12.52
N ARG A 115 -1.85 18.92 -13.76
CA ARG A 115 -3.25 18.87 -14.25
C ARG A 115 -4.11 17.88 -13.47
N ILE A 116 -3.56 16.71 -13.11
CA ILE A 116 -4.28 15.73 -12.29
C ILE A 116 -4.56 16.30 -10.90
N ILE A 117 -3.55 16.91 -10.26
CA ILE A 117 -3.71 17.58 -8.96
C ILE A 117 -4.75 18.71 -9.05
N GLU A 118 -4.77 19.43 -10.18
CA GLU A 118 -5.76 20.47 -10.43
C GLU A 118 -7.19 19.97 -10.49
N GLN A 119 -7.42 18.84 -11.14
CA GLN A 119 -8.74 18.22 -11.26
C GLN A 119 -9.17 17.49 -9.99
N ALA A 120 -8.24 16.80 -9.33
CA ALA A 120 -8.50 15.99 -8.14
C ALA A 120 -8.66 16.85 -6.87
N GLU A 121 -8.10 18.05 -6.86
CA GLU A 121 -8.20 19.03 -5.76
C GLU A 121 -7.89 18.47 -4.35
N PRO A 122 -6.84 17.67 -4.13
CA PRO A 122 -6.61 17.05 -2.83
C PRO A 122 -6.38 18.09 -1.72
N ASP A 123 -6.72 17.69 -0.49
CA ASP A 123 -6.41 18.44 0.73
C ASP A 123 -5.02 18.09 1.26
N LEU A 124 -4.64 16.82 1.15
CA LEU A 124 -3.32 16.28 1.43
C LEU A 124 -2.77 15.62 0.18
N LEU A 125 -1.56 16.02 -0.23
CA LEU A 125 -0.86 15.43 -1.37
C LEU A 125 0.51 14.93 -0.92
N LEU A 126 0.73 13.62 -1.03
CA LEU A 126 2.01 12.98 -0.80
C LEU A 126 2.65 12.63 -2.15
N VAL A 127 3.80 13.24 -2.45
CA VAL A 127 4.56 13.00 -3.67
C VAL A 127 5.85 12.25 -3.32
N LEU A 128 6.10 11.13 -4.00
CA LEU A 128 7.21 10.20 -3.70
C LEU A 128 8.21 10.14 -4.85
N GLU A 129 9.46 9.79 -4.56
CA GLU A 129 10.58 9.70 -5.51
C GLU A 129 10.93 11.04 -6.17
N THR A 130 10.84 12.14 -5.41
CA THR A 130 11.21 13.46 -5.90
C THR A 130 12.73 13.68 -5.85
N ASP A 131 13.22 14.57 -6.72
CA ASP A 131 14.58 15.13 -6.71
C ASP A 131 14.49 16.66 -6.79
N GLU A 132 15.65 17.33 -6.90
CA GLU A 132 15.70 18.79 -7.03
C GLU A 132 14.98 19.31 -8.28
N TRP A 133 14.90 18.52 -9.36
CA TRP A 133 14.12 18.90 -10.54
C TRP A 133 12.64 18.89 -10.23
N TRP A 134 12.13 17.84 -9.59
CA TRP A 134 10.74 17.74 -9.17
C TRP A 134 10.37 18.82 -8.15
N ASP A 135 11.24 19.13 -7.19
CA ASP A 135 11.02 20.22 -6.24
C ASP A 135 10.73 21.55 -6.96
N ARG A 136 11.55 21.91 -7.96
CA ARG A 136 11.31 23.11 -8.78
C ARG A 136 9.99 23.05 -9.56
N GLN A 137 9.59 21.88 -10.05
CA GLN A 137 8.32 21.74 -10.78
C GLN A 137 7.10 21.78 -9.85
N LEU A 138 7.24 21.35 -8.59
CA LEU A 138 6.18 21.31 -7.60
C LEU A 138 6.04 22.63 -6.82
N ALA A 139 7.03 23.52 -6.87
CA ALA A 139 7.00 24.84 -6.22
C ALA A 139 5.70 25.66 -6.43
N PRO A 140 4.99 25.62 -7.59
CA PRO A 140 3.70 26.28 -7.72
C PRO A 140 2.63 25.81 -6.71
N LEU A 141 2.76 24.59 -6.19
CA LEU A 141 1.83 24.00 -5.22
C LEU A 141 1.93 24.64 -3.83
N ASP A 142 3.05 25.27 -3.48
CA ASP A 142 3.21 25.94 -2.18
C ASP A 142 2.13 27.00 -1.95
N LYS A 143 1.81 27.76 -3.00
CA LYS A 143 0.75 28.78 -2.94
C LYS A 143 -0.65 28.18 -2.84
N ARG A 144 -0.85 26.97 -3.36
CA ARG A 144 -2.15 26.29 -3.38
C ARG A 144 -2.48 25.62 -2.06
N PHE A 145 -1.50 24.95 -1.46
CA PHE A 145 -1.68 24.20 -0.23
C PHE A 145 -1.41 25.07 1.00
N GLY A 146 -0.37 25.91 0.98
CA GLY A 146 -0.03 26.81 2.08
C GLY A 146 0.74 26.16 3.23
N PHE A 147 0.71 24.84 3.37
CA PHE A 147 1.55 24.09 4.31
C PHE A 147 2.27 22.95 3.57
N ASN A 148 3.54 22.73 3.91
CA ASN A 148 4.31 21.62 3.39
C ASN A 148 5.29 21.05 4.44
N ALA A 149 5.70 19.81 4.22
CA ALA A 149 6.84 19.18 4.86
C ALA A 149 7.54 18.32 3.81
N GLN A 150 8.85 18.43 3.67
CA GLN A 150 9.55 17.77 2.58
C GLN A 150 10.99 17.39 2.94
N HIS A 151 11.49 16.39 2.25
CA HIS A 151 12.91 16.11 2.14
C HIS A 151 13.27 16.00 0.66
N ILE A 152 14.20 16.86 0.24
CA ILE A 152 14.78 16.83 -1.09
C ILE A 152 16.16 16.19 -0.97
N PRO A 153 16.39 15.04 -1.62
CA PRO A 153 17.67 14.36 -1.59
C PRO A 153 18.71 15.16 -2.39
N THR A 154 19.98 15.01 -2.03
CA THR A 154 21.07 15.38 -2.94
C THR A 154 21.10 14.43 -4.15
N ASP A 155 21.77 14.79 -5.26
CA ASP A 155 21.77 13.94 -6.47
C ASP A 155 22.26 12.49 -6.25
N ALA A 156 23.09 12.28 -5.22
CA ALA A 156 23.61 10.97 -4.82
C ALA A 156 22.57 10.10 -4.07
N GLU A 157 21.51 10.71 -3.55
CA GLU A 157 20.39 10.08 -2.85
C GLU A 157 19.19 9.92 -3.82
N TYR A 158 18.31 8.95 -3.58
CA TYR A 158 17.27 8.55 -4.55
C TYR A 158 15.83 8.87 -4.12
N TYR A 159 15.57 9.12 -2.83
CA TYR A 159 14.22 9.04 -2.28
C TYR A 159 13.75 10.37 -1.67
N GLY A 160 13.36 11.33 -2.50
CA GLY A 160 12.66 12.52 -2.04
C GLY A 160 11.20 12.25 -1.74
N MET A 161 10.66 13.09 -0.86
CA MET A 161 9.26 13.04 -0.46
C MET A 161 8.76 14.44 -0.12
N HIS A 162 7.61 14.80 -0.69
CA HIS A 162 6.88 16.03 -0.38
C HIS A 162 5.51 15.70 0.18
N LEU A 163 5.16 16.29 1.31
CA LEU A 163 3.81 16.37 1.83
C LEU A 163 3.32 17.80 1.68
N PHE A 164 2.32 18.03 0.83
CA PHE A 164 1.59 19.28 0.75
C PHE A 164 0.25 19.15 1.46
N SER A 165 -0.19 20.19 2.15
CA SER A 165 -1.43 20.21 2.92
C SER A 165 -2.14 21.55 2.84
N ARG A 166 -3.46 21.54 2.56
CA ARG A 166 -4.34 22.73 2.67
C ARG A 166 -4.57 23.13 4.12
N TYR A 167 -4.32 22.20 5.05
CA TYR A 167 -4.59 22.33 6.46
C TYR A 167 -3.28 22.44 7.27
N PRO A 168 -3.26 23.14 8.41
CA PRO A 168 -2.04 23.28 9.22
C PRO A 168 -1.44 21.93 9.61
N LEU A 169 -0.16 21.75 9.29
CA LEU A 169 0.64 20.63 9.76
C LEU A 169 1.14 20.92 11.18
N ILE A 170 0.97 19.96 12.09
CA ILE A 170 1.36 20.05 13.50
C ILE A 170 2.52 19.10 13.75
N ASP A 171 3.63 19.63 14.26
CA ASP A 171 4.85 18.86 14.58
C ASP A 171 5.31 17.94 13.45
N ALA A 172 5.27 18.43 12.20
CA ALA A 172 5.70 17.67 11.04
C ALA A 172 7.18 17.28 11.15
N GLN A 173 7.45 15.99 11.13
CA GLN A 173 8.77 15.40 11.28
C GLN A 173 9.08 14.50 10.10
N VAL A 174 10.16 14.80 9.40
CA VAL A 174 10.78 13.87 8.46
C VAL A 174 11.77 13.00 9.23
N LYS A 175 11.56 11.68 9.23
CA LYS A 175 12.41 10.70 9.91
C LYS A 175 12.98 9.70 8.92
N PHE A 176 14.22 9.30 9.16
CA PHE A 176 14.89 8.23 8.45
C PHE A 176 14.94 7.02 9.37
N LEU A 177 13.96 6.12 9.26
CA LEU A 177 13.85 5.00 10.17
C LEU A 177 14.95 3.97 9.87
N PHE A 178 15.63 3.48 10.91
CA PHE A 178 16.65 2.44 10.81
C PHE A 178 17.84 2.84 9.90
N GLY A 179 18.20 4.12 9.86
CA GLY A 179 19.26 4.63 8.99
C GLY A 179 18.98 4.46 7.49
N ALA A 180 17.72 4.19 7.12
CA ALA A 180 17.33 4.10 5.71
C ALA A 180 17.44 5.48 5.05
N ASP A 181 17.69 5.50 3.74
CA ASP A 181 17.72 6.71 2.93
C ASP A 181 16.32 7.11 2.40
N THR A 182 15.28 6.36 2.79
CA THR A 182 13.88 6.65 2.48
C THR A 182 13.25 7.44 3.63
N PRO A 183 12.73 8.65 3.41
CA PRO A 183 12.07 9.43 4.46
C PRO A 183 10.71 8.81 4.84
N THR A 184 10.32 9.01 6.09
CA THR A 184 8.96 8.83 6.59
C THR A 184 8.51 10.13 7.22
N ILE A 185 7.35 10.63 6.82
CA ILE A 185 6.79 11.87 7.35
C ILE A 185 5.74 11.52 8.40
N PHE A 186 5.91 12.00 9.63
CA PHE A 186 4.89 11.98 10.66
C PHE A 186 4.40 13.41 10.86
N SER A 187 3.09 13.62 10.83
CA SER A 187 2.52 14.96 11.10
C SER A 187 1.13 14.84 11.70
N GLY A 188 0.78 15.74 12.60
CA GLY A 188 -0.62 16.08 12.84
C GLY A 188 -1.15 16.92 11.67
N VAL A 189 -2.43 16.79 11.35
CA VAL A 189 -3.14 17.65 10.39
C VAL A 189 -4.37 18.20 11.09
N ARG A 190 -4.44 19.53 11.25
CA ARG A 190 -5.58 20.20 11.89
C ARG A 190 -6.69 20.47 10.89
N LEU A 191 -7.76 19.69 10.94
CA LEU A 191 -8.95 19.87 10.11
C LEU A 191 -9.65 21.22 10.39
N PRO A 192 -10.50 21.72 9.48
CA PRO A 192 -11.14 23.04 9.63
C PRO A 192 -11.94 23.26 10.92
N LYS A 193 -12.58 22.21 11.46
CA LYS A 193 -13.30 22.25 12.75
C LYS A 193 -12.40 22.24 13.98
N GLY A 194 -11.09 22.03 13.80
CA GLY A 194 -10.08 22.08 14.86
C GLY A 194 -9.57 20.70 15.30
N GLU A 195 -10.21 19.61 14.90
CA GLU A 195 -9.72 18.26 15.20
C GLU A 195 -8.38 18.01 14.54
N VAL A 196 -7.49 17.33 15.25
CA VAL A 196 -6.19 16.93 14.74
C VAL A 196 -6.23 15.44 14.46
N ILE A 197 -5.90 15.08 13.21
CA ILE A 197 -5.66 13.70 12.80
C ILE A 197 -4.17 13.45 12.70
N GLN A 198 -3.73 12.20 12.83
CA GLN A 198 -2.36 11.80 12.51
C GLN A 198 -2.27 11.41 11.04
N PHE A 199 -1.25 11.90 10.36
CA PHE A 199 -0.85 11.47 9.02
C PHE A 199 0.55 10.85 9.07
N VAL A 200 0.70 9.69 8.43
CA VAL A 200 1.99 9.00 8.27
C VAL A 200 2.23 8.72 6.79
N GLY A 201 3.22 9.41 6.20
CA GLY A 201 3.65 9.25 4.81
C GLY A 201 4.82 8.27 4.69
N LEU A 202 4.69 7.23 3.87
CA LEU A 202 5.66 6.13 3.75
C LEU A 202 6.15 5.93 2.32
N HIS A 203 7.42 5.56 2.19
CA HIS A 203 8.00 5.02 0.96
C HIS A 203 9.17 4.08 1.27
N PRO A 204 8.94 2.96 1.99
CA PRO A 204 10.00 1.99 2.21
C PRO A 204 10.48 1.40 0.88
N ARG A 205 11.75 1.00 0.84
CA ARG A 205 12.33 0.40 -0.38
C ARG A 205 11.56 -0.85 -0.84
N PRO A 206 11.51 -1.08 -2.17
CA PRO A 206 11.04 -2.34 -2.73
C PRO A 206 11.87 -3.54 -2.26
N PRO A 207 11.32 -4.77 -2.32
CA PRO A 207 12.15 -5.96 -2.34
C PRO A 207 13.09 -5.91 -3.54
N GLN A 208 14.39 -5.64 -3.32
CA GLN A 208 15.38 -5.55 -4.38
C GLN A 208 16.11 -6.89 -4.59
N SER A 209 16.37 -7.24 -5.85
CA SER A 209 17.18 -8.41 -6.18
C SER A 209 18.62 -8.27 -5.66
N TRP A 210 19.19 -9.37 -5.17
CA TRP A 210 20.63 -9.57 -4.88
C TRP A 210 21.28 -8.99 -3.62
N SER A 211 20.61 -8.23 -2.74
CA SER A 211 21.28 -7.85 -1.47
C SER A 211 20.45 -7.43 -0.26
N ARG A 212 19.12 -7.22 -0.34
CA ARG A 212 18.36 -6.73 0.83
C ARG A 212 17.08 -7.54 1.11
N PRO A 213 16.95 -8.16 2.30
CA PRO A 213 15.69 -8.76 2.72
C PRO A 213 14.60 -7.68 2.90
N THR A 214 13.33 -8.08 2.91
CA THR A 214 12.20 -7.16 3.16
C THR A 214 12.15 -6.60 4.58
N THR A 215 13.08 -7.02 5.45
CA THR A 215 13.14 -6.65 6.87
C THR A 215 13.04 -5.15 7.11
N MET A 216 13.76 -4.31 6.35
CA MET A 216 13.68 -2.85 6.53
C MET A 216 12.29 -2.30 6.15
N ARG A 217 11.72 -2.76 5.03
CA ARG A 217 10.37 -2.39 4.62
C ARG A 217 9.35 -2.80 5.69
N ASP A 218 9.46 -4.02 6.19
CA ASP A 218 8.56 -4.55 7.19
C ASP A 218 8.68 -3.79 8.53
N GLY A 219 9.89 -3.35 8.90
CA GLY A 219 10.12 -2.48 10.05
C GLY A 219 9.51 -1.08 9.90
N HIS A 220 9.57 -0.47 8.70
CA HIS A 220 8.92 0.83 8.44
C HIS A 220 7.41 0.72 8.59
N LEU A 221 6.82 -0.28 7.94
CA LEU A 221 5.39 -0.55 7.99
C LEU A 221 4.92 -0.84 9.42
N ALA A 222 5.65 -1.66 10.17
CA ALA A 222 5.37 -1.94 11.58
C ALA A 222 5.48 -0.68 12.46
N THR A 223 6.46 0.18 12.22
CA THR A 223 6.63 1.45 12.95
C THR A 223 5.43 2.37 12.73
N ALA A 224 4.97 2.51 11.50
CA ALA A 224 3.79 3.30 11.17
C ALA A 224 2.51 2.74 11.80
N ALA A 225 2.35 1.42 11.78
CA ALA A 225 1.21 0.75 12.41
C ALA A 225 1.16 0.99 13.92
N LEU A 226 2.31 0.88 14.61
CA LEU A 226 2.39 1.16 16.05
C LEU A 226 2.17 2.65 16.34
N ALA A 227 2.68 3.56 15.50
CA ALA A 227 2.43 4.99 15.65
C ALA A 227 0.93 5.33 15.57
N ALA A 228 0.19 4.66 14.68
CA ALA A 228 -1.26 4.80 14.58
C ALA A 228 -2.01 4.13 15.75
N ALA A 229 -1.53 2.98 16.21
CA ALA A 229 -2.12 2.24 17.32
C ALA A 229 -1.98 2.96 18.67
N ASP A 230 -0.85 3.63 18.87
CA ASP A 230 -0.51 4.31 20.12
C ASP A 230 -0.89 5.83 20.06
N SER A 231 -1.55 6.29 19.00
CA SER A 231 -2.05 7.67 18.87
C SER A 231 -3.46 7.83 19.41
N ASP A 232 -3.71 8.90 20.16
CA ASP A 232 -5.08 9.30 20.55
C ASP A 232 -5.89 9.88 19.37
N ALA A 233 -5.17 10.44 18.39
CA ALA A 233 -5.74 11.01 17.17
C ALA A 233 -6.08 9.91 16.17
N ALA A 234 -7.14 10.14 15.37
CA ALA A 234 -7.44 9.23 14.28
C ALA A 234 -6.32 9.28 13.23
N SER A 235 -5.91 8.13 12.73
CA SER A 235 -4.74 8.03 11.86
C SER A 235 -5.09 7.71 10.41
N VAL A 236 -4.35 8.34 9.49
CA VAL A 236 -4.26 8.01 8.06
C VAL A 236 -2.81 7.67 7.74
N ILE A 237 -2.57 6.50 7.15
CA ILE A 237 -1.27 6.06 6.68
C ILE A 237 -1.33 5.94 5.16
N ALA A 238 -0.43 6.62 4.46
CA ALA A 238 -0.47 6.70 3.01
C ALA A 238 0.92 6.63 2.39
N GLY A 239 1.01 6.09 1.17
CA GLY A 239 2.26 6.03 0.42
C GLY A 239 2.40 4.78 -0.45
N ASP A 240 3.55 4.64 -1.08
CA ASP A 240 3.96 3.41 -1.75
C ASP A 240 4.58 2.47 -0.72
N PHE A 241 3.83 1.43 -0.35
CA PHE A 241 4.25 0.50 0.68
C PHE A 241 5.23 -0.55 0.15
N ASN A 242 5.43 -0.60 -1.17
CA ASN A 242 6.23 -1.63 -1.84
C ASN A 242 5.85 -3.06 -1.39
N SER A 243 4.57 -3.21 -1.10
CA SER A 243 3.93 -4.40 -0.54
C SER A 243 2.51 -4.45 -1.07
N VAL A 244 2.06 -5.64 -1.41
CA VAL A 244 0.69 -5.87 -1.89
C VAL A 244 -0.28 -6.05 -0.71
N PRO A 245 -1.55 -5.65 -0.83
CA PRO A 245 -2.57 -5.70 0.23
C PRO A 245 -2.68 -7.07 0.90
N TRP A 246 -2.59 -8.14 0.09
CA TRP A 246 -2.70 -9.49 0.59
C TRP A 246 -1.42 -9.99 1.25
N GLU A 247 -0.29 -9.28 1.20
CA GLU A 247 0.95 -9.68 1.87
C GLU A 247 0.75 -9.76 3.39
N ARG A 248 1.47 -10.68 4.06
CA ARG A 248 1.36 -10.88 5.51
C ARG A 248 1.65 -9.60 6.30
N ILE A 249 2.69 -8.86 5.92
CA ILE A 249 3.05 -7.62 6.61
C ILE A 249 1.95 -6.56 6.50
N THR A 250 1.36 -6.35 5.32
CA THR A 250 0.28 -5.37 5.14
C THR A 250 -0.97 -5.74 5.94
N ARG A 251 -1.36 -7.02 5.97
CA ARG A 251 -2.48 -7.47 6.82
C ARG A 251 -2.21 -7.29 8.31
N ARG A 252 -0.96 -7.52 8.75
CA ARG A 252 -0.54 -7.28 10.13
C ARG A 252 -0.59 -5.79 10.49
N VAL A 253 -0.12 -4.92 9.60
CA VAL A 253 -0.19 -3.45 9.75
C VAL A 253 -1.63 -2.99 9.95
N MET A 254 -2.56 -3.54 9.17
CA MET A 254 -3.98 -3.22 9.31
C MET A 254 -4.53 -3.60 10.69
N ARG A 255 -4.25 -4.83 11.15
CA ARG A 255 -4.66 -5.26 12.50
C ARG A 255 -4.04 -4.40 13.59
N LEU A 256 -2.72 -4.17 13.52
CA LEU A 256 -1.99 -3.42 14.54
C LEU A 256 -2.45 -1.97 14.65
N GLY A 257 -2.48 -1.25 13.53
CA GLY A 257 -2.88 0.16 13.50
C GLY A 257 -4.39 0.37 13.59
N GLN A 258 -5.18 -0.71 13.65
CA GLN A 258 -6.64 -0.68 13.56
C GLN A 258 -7.10 0.08 12.30
N LEU A 259 -6.49 -0.25 11.16
CA LEU A 259 -6.69 0.42 9.88
C LEU A 259 -7.65 -0.37 8.99
N LEU A 260 -8.46 0.39 8.27
CA LEU A 260 -9.34 -0.08 7.20
C LEU A 260 -8.61 0.05 5.86
N ASP A 261 -8.81 -0.96 5.01
CA ASP A 261 -8.40 -0.91 3.61
C ASP A 261 -9.65 -0.68 2.74
N PRO A 262 -9.75 0.47 2.04
CA PRO A 262 -10.91 0.80 1.23
C PRO A 262 -11.13 -0.17 0.05
N ARG A 263 -10.09 -0.94 -0.32
CA ARG A 263 -10.13 -1.91 -1.43
C ARG A 263 -10.92 -3.18 -1.09
N VAL A 264 -10.98 -3.55 0.19
CA VAL A 264 -11.69 -4.76 0.62
C VAL A 264 -13.18 -4.62 0.32
N GLY A 265 -13.74 -5.62 -0.38
CA GLY A 265 -15.10 -5.64 -0.89
C GLY A 265 -15.32 -4.84 -2.19
N ARG A 266 -14.25 -4.34 -2.83
CA ARG A 266 -14.37 -3.47 -4.03
C ARG A 266 -13.51 -3.90 -5.21
N GLY A 267 -12.26 -4.25 -4.98
CA GLY A 267 -11.32 -4.55 -6.06
C GLY A 267 -9.87 -4.43 -5.61
N THR A 268 -8.92 -4.57 -6.54
CA THR A 268 -7.49 -4.49 -6.23
C THR A 268 -6.89 -3.09 -6.36
N TYR A 269 -7.43 -2.24 -7.24
CA TYR A 269 -6.91 -0.87 -7.50
C TYR A 269 -5.41 -0.85 -7.81
N PRO A 270 -4.95 -1.54 -8.88
CA PRO A 270 -3.53 -1.60 -9.21
C PRO A 270 -2.98 -0.21 -9.53
N THR A 271 -1.78 0.08 -9.02
CA THR A 271 -1.11 1.36 -9.23
C THR A 271 0.21 1.22 -9.98
N TYR A 272 0.88 0.06 -9.91
CA TYR A 272 2.14 -0.23 -10.60
C TYR A 272 2.10 -1.61 -11.27
N ASP A 273 2.54 -1.87 -12.49
CA ASP A 273 3.20 -0.94 -13.41
C ASP A 273 2.15 -0.30 -14.32
N ALA A 274 2.07 1.02 -14.34
CA ALA A 274 1.16 1.78 -15.18
C ALA A 274 1.37 1.52 -16.68
N GLN A 275 2.54 1.01 -17.07
CA GLN A 275 2.88 0.64 -18.44
C GLN A 275 2.41 -0.77 -18.82
N SER A 276 1.84 -1.54 -17.89
CA SER A 276 1.41 -2.92 -18.12
C SER A 276 0.01 -3.20 -17.63
N TRP A 277 -0.89 -3.52 -18.57
CA TRP A 277 -2.26 -3.94 -18.24
C TRP A 277 -2.35 -5.35 -17.62
N ILE A 278 -1.32 -6.18 -17.80
CA ILE A 278 -1.29 -7.57 -17.29
C ILE A 278 -0.45 -7.67 -16.02
N LEU A 279 0.68 -6.96 -15.93
CA LEU A 279 1.62 -7.04 -14.82
C LEU A 279 1.48 -5.80 -13.93
N SER A 280 0.32 -5.69 -13.30
CA SER A 280 -0.01 -4.58 -12.40
C SER A 280 -0.42 -5.07 -10.99
N TRP A 281 -0.11 -4.28 -9.98
CA TRP A 281 -0.09 -4.54 -8.55
C TRP A 281 -0.46 -3.25 -7.81
N PRO A 282 -1.20 -3.35 -6.70
CA PRO A 282 -1.60 -2.18 -5.90
C PRO A 282 -0.59 -1.87 -4.79
N LEU A 283 0.46 -1.13 -5.14
CA LEU A 283 1.57 -0.82 -4.21
C LEU A 283 1.30 0.42 -3.37
N ASP A 284 0.65 1.42 -3.96
CA ASP A 284 0.25 2.66 -3.31
C ASP A 284 -1.05 2.46 -2.53
N GLN A 285 -1.06 2.88 -1.28
CA GLN A 285 -2.15 2.60 -0.36
C GLN A 285 -2.50 3.85 0.44
N VAL A 286 -3.79 4.02 0.74
CA VAL A 286 -4.28 4.95 1.76
C VAL A 286 -5.12 4.14 2.73
N LEU A 287 -4.57 3.89 3.91
CA LEU A 287 -5.21 3.14 5.00
C LEU A 287 -5.58 4.12 6.11
N TYR A 288 -6.71 3.90 6.78
CA TYR A 288 -7.20 4.85 7.79
C TYR A 288 -8.03 4.18 8.87
N GLN A 289 -8.12 4.78 10.06
CA GLN A 289 -8.88 4.22 11.18
C GLN A 289 -10.40 4.39 11.03
N ALA A 290 -11.16 3.62 11.81
CA ALA A 290 -12.63 3.55 11.72
C ALA A 290 -13.38 4.87 11.95
N ARG A 291 -12.72 5.91 12.48
CA ARG A 291 -13.27 7.27 12.63
C ARG A 291 -13.41 8.04 11.30
N PHE A 292 -13.08 7.44 10.16
CA PHE A 292 -13.28 8.01 8.82
C PHE A 292 -14.29 7.21 7.99
N GLY A 293 -15.30 7.86 7.44
CA GLY A 293 -16.16 7.27 6.40
C GLY A 293 -15.57 7.46 4.99
N LEU A 294 -15.85 6.53 4.08
CA LEU A 294 -15.34 6.58 2.71
C LEU A 294 -16.32 7.29 1.77
N LEU A 295 -15.89 8.35 1.08
CA LEU A 295 -16.66 9.02 0.03
C LEU A 295 -16.30 8.47 -1.36
N GLY A 296 -15.01 8.26 -1.61
CA GLY A 296 -14.44 7.85 -2.90
C GLY A 296 -13.05 7.23 -2.73
N TYR A 297 -12.69 6.33 -3.64
CA TYR A 297 -11.36 5.70 -3.69
C TYR A 297 -11.07 5.31 -5.13
N ASP A 298 -10.13 5.99 -5.76
CA ASP A 298 -9.93 5.92 -7.20
C ASP A 298 -8.45 5.96 -7.58
N THR A 299 -8.09 5.13 -8.56
CA THR A 299 -6.82 5.22 -9.28
C THR A 299 -6.99 6.30 -10.35
N LEU A 300 -6.16 7.34 -10.31
CA LEU A 300 -6.22 8.47 -11.22
C LEU A 300 -5.47 8.17 -12.54
N PRO A 301 -5.68 8.96 -13.61
CA PRO A 301 -5.03 8.73 -14.90
C PRO A 301 -3.49 8.69 -14.83
N GLU A 302 -2.88 7.99 -15.78
CA GLU A 302 -1.41 8.02 -15.92
C GLU A 302 -0.91 9.42 -16.31
N PHE A 303 0.31 9.74 -15.87
CA PHE A 303 0.99 10.99 -16.21
C PHE A 303 2.41 10.77 -16.74
N GLY A 304 2.81 9.53 -16.99
CA GLY A 304 4.15 9.16 -17.47
C GLY A 304 5.06 8.52 -16.41
N SER A 305 4.63 8.44 -15.16
CA SER A 305 5.23 7.57 -14.15
C SER A 305 4.89 6.10 -14.45
N ASP A 306 5.63 5.15 -13.88
CA ASP A 306 5.23 3.74 -13.79
C ASP A 306 4.22 3.48 -12.65
N HIS A 307 3.85 4.52 -11.90
CA HIS A 307 2.73 4.51 -10.97
C HIS A 307 1.55 5.37 -11.45
N TYR A 308 0.34 4.87 -11.27
CA TYR A 308 -0.86 5.68 -11.24
C TYR A 308 -0.99 6.37 -9.87
N PRO A 309 -1.39 7.66 -9.80
CA PRO A 309 -1.75 8.26 -8.53
C PRO A 309 -3.00 7.60 -7.94
N ILE A 310 -3.13 7.63 -6.63
CA ILE A 310 -4.33 7.14 -5.93
C ILE A 310 -4.93 8.25 -5.08
N LEU A 311 -6.26 8.34 -5.08
CA LEU A 311 -7.04 9.34 -4.35
C LEU A 311 -8.02 8.64 -3.42
N ALA A 312 -7.97 8.98 -2.15
CA ALA A 312 -8.97 8.60 -1.16
C ALA A 312 -9.72 9.85 -0.67
N GLU A 313 -11.03 9.86 -0.85
CA GLU A 313 -11.90 10.90 -0.31
C GLU A 313 -12.54 10.39 0.98
N LEU A 314 -12.22 11.04 2.10
CA LEU A 314 -12.59 10.62 3.44
C LEU A 314 -13.48 11.67 4.10
N CYS A 315 -14.27 11.21 5.07
CA CYS A 315 -15.04 12.05 5.96
C CYS A 315 -14.66 11.74 7.40
N TYR A 316 -14.07 12.70 8.11
CA TYR A 316 -13.82 12.55 9.53
C TYR A 316 -15.14 12.58 10.31
N SER A 317 -15.50 11.45 10.91
CA SER A 317 -16.72 11.29 11.69
C SER A 317 -16.48 10.22 12.76
N PRO A 318 -16.22 10.62 14.02
CA PRO A 318 -15.96 9.66 15.09
C PRO A 318 -17.04 8.59 15.26
N ALA A 319 -18.31 8.92 14.99
CA ALA A 319 -19.44 8.00 15.02
C ALA A 319 -19.35 6.85 13.99
N MET A 320 -18.48 6.95 12.98
CA MET A 320 -18.21 5.83 12.08
C MET A 320 -17.56 4.65 12.82
N ALA A 321 -16.85 4.87 13.93
CA ALA A 321 -16.24 3.81 14.71
C ALA A 321 -17.27 2.82 15.30
N ASP A 322 -18.54 3.22 15.43
CA ASP A 322 -19.63 2.36 15.89
C ASP A 322 -20.22 1.49 14.76
N ARG A 323 -19.88 1.79 13.49
CA ARG A 323 -20.51 1.21 12.30
C ARG A 323 -19.57 0.33 11.48
N GLN A 324 -18.26 0.51 11.64
CA GLN A 324 -17.23 -0.23 10.93
C GLN A 324 -16.07 -0.49 11.89
N SER A 325 -15.39 -1.60 11.71
CA SER A 325 -14.26 -1.99 12.53
C SER A 325 -13.12 -2.51 11.67
N ALA A 326 -11.90 -2.24 12.13
CA ALA A 326 -10.72 -2.83 11.55
C ALA A 326 -10.66 -4.33 11.88
N PRO A 327 -9.84 -5.10 11.14
CA PRO A 327 -9.59 -6.49 11.49
C PRO A 327 -9.14 -6.63 12.95
N ALA A 328 -9.68 -7.62 13.64
CA ALA A 328 -9.32 -7.91 15.02
C ALA A 328 -7.82 -8.24 15.14
N HIS A 329 -7.22 -7.86 16.26
CA HIS A 329 -5.85 -8.25 16.59
C HIS A 329 -5.72 -9.78 16.64
N GLU A 330 -4.60 -10.29 16.11
CA GLU A 330 -4.17 -11.67 16.31
C GLU A 330 -3.19 -11.74 17.48
N GLU A 331 -3.16 -12.88 18.18
CA GLU A 331 -2.18 -13.13 19.23
C GLU A 331 -0.77 -13.03 18.65
N GLY A 332 0.11 -12.27 19.31
CA GLY A 332 1.49 -12.06 18.86
C GLY A 332 1.70 -10.89 17.90
N ASP A 333 0.65 -10.24 17.36
CA ASP A 333 0.79 -9.13 16.40
C ASP A 333 1.80 -8.05 16.87
N ARG A 334 1.69 -7.61 18.14
CA ARG A 334 2.60 -6.59 18.71
C ARG A 334 4.03 -7.11 18.86
N GLU A 335 4.21 -8.38 19.21
CA GLU A 335 5.54 -8.97 19.38
C GLU A 335 6.25 -9.17 18.03
N GLU A 336 5.51 -9.61 17.02
CA GLU A 336 6.02 -9.75 15.66
C GLU A 336 6.39 -8.39 15.05
N ALA A 337 5.62 -7.33 15.34
CA ALA A 337 5.99 -5.97 14.94
C ALA A 337 7.27 -5.48 15.62
N ARG A 338 7.41 -5.71 16.94
CA ARG A 338 8.65 -5.40 17.66
C ARG A 338 9.83 -6.18 17.09
N THR A 339 9.63 -7.46 16.77
CA THR A 339 10.64 -8.30 16.13
C THR A 339 11.05 -7.77 14.76
N ALA A 340 10.09 -7.33 13.93
CA ALA A 340 10.38 -6.73 12.63
C ALA A 340 11.17 -5.42 12.74
N ILE A 341 10.81 -4.57 13.72
CA ILE A 341 11.50 -3.31 14.02
C ILE A 341 12.93 -3.57 14.51
N GLU A 342 13.10 -4.51 15.43
CA GLU A 342 14.43 -4.86 15.96
C GLU A 342 15.32 -5.49 14.88
N ALA A 343 14.77 -6.37 14.05
CA ALA A 343 15.49 -6.92 12.90
C ALA A 343 15.89 -5.83 11.89
N ALA A 344 15.07 -4.78 11.71
CA ALA A 344 15.42 -3.64 10.87
C ALA A 344 16.56 -2.81 11.47
N ARG A 345 16.54 -2.54 12.79
CA ARG A 345 17.63 -1.86 13.51
C ARG A 345 18.95 -2.61 13.44
N GLN A 346 18.92 -3.94 13.41
CA GLN A 346 20.13 -4.75 13.31
C GLN A 346 20.78 -4.70 11.92
N LEU A 347 20.04 -4.31 10.87
CA LEU A 347 20.60 -4.10 9.53
C LEU A 347 21.26 -2.73 9.37
N GLU A 348 21.03 -1.80 10.29
CA GLU A 348 21.66 -0.48 10.35
C GLU A 348 23.08 -0.55 10.94
N ARG A 349 23.32 -1.52 11.85
CA ARG A 349 24.62 -1.75 12.50
C ARG A 349 25.55 -2.55 11.61
#